data_AF-A0AA47FEG8-F1
#
_entry.id   AF-A0AA47FEG8-F1
#
_cell.length_a   1.000
_cell.length_b   1.000
_cell.length_c   1.000
_cell.angle_alpha   90.00
_cell.angle_beta   90.00
_cell.angle_gamma   90.00
#
_symmetry.space_group_name_H-M   'P 1'
#
loop_
_entity.id
_entity.type
_entity.pdbx_description
1 polymer ?
#
loop_
_entity_poly.entity_id
_entity_poly.type
_entity_poly.pdbx_seq_one_letter_code
_entity_poly.pdbx_strand_id
1 'polypeptide(L)'
;MRSNTLLSRVTQAIDSFEDAPTMDSLMELLEAIRPEARTIYLLTTEYSLFQLRNPDSPTIPGTARADFTARLSGTVGKVLARMGRRPTVPTASLADIVSLLFMDSIAENIDGSRLRDLIESVIVGLSTPDAIDNS
;
A
#
# COMPACT_ATOMS: atom_id res chain seq x y z
N MET A 1 -12.93 -16.94 8.58
CA MET A 1 -13.83 -15.89 9.09
C MET A 1 -13.10 -14.63 9.56
N ARG A 2 -12.08 -14.68 10.43
CA ARG A 2 -11.35 -13.46 10.90
C ARG A 2 -10.53 -12.71 9.83
N SER A 3 -9.83 -13.42 8.93
CA SER A 3 -9.02 -12.78 7.87
C SER A 3 -9.88 -11.96 6.89
N ASN A 4 -11.07 -12.45 6.53
CA ASN A 4 -12.01 -11.73 5.67
C ASN A 4 -12.51 -10.43 6.31
N THR A 5 -12.68 -10.39 7.64
CA THR A 5 -13.10 -9.17 8.35
C THR A 5 -11.99 -8.13 8.37
N LEU A 6 -10.73 -8.52 8.54
CA LEU A 6 -9.59 -7.60 8.53
C LEU A 6 -9.36 -7.00 7.14
N LEU A 7 -9.32 -7.84 6.10
CA LEU A 7 -9.18 -7.38 4.73
C LEU A 7 -10.35 -6.48 4.33
N SER A 8 -11.58 -6.79 4.77
CA SER A 8 -12.75 -5.95 4.55
C SER A 8 -12.62 -4.57 5.22
N ARG A 9 -12.01 -4.46 6.41
CA ARG A 9 -11.80 -3.16 7.08
C ARG A 9 -10.74 -2.32 6.37
N VAL A 10 -9.62 -2.94 6.01
CA VAL A 10 -8.57 -2.28 5.21
C VAL A 10 -9.15 -1.82 3.88
N THR A 11 -9.92 -2.69 3.23
CA THR A 11 -10.65 -2.38 2.00
C THR A 11 -11.59 -1.19 2.18
N GLN A 12 -12.43 -1.21 3.22
CA GLN A 12 -13.37 -0.14 3.48
C GLN A 12 -12.67 1.20 3.74
N ALA A 13 -11.55 1.19 4.46
CA ALA A 13 -10.76 2.40 4.71
C ALA A 13 -10.20 2.99 3.39
N ILE A 14 -9.67 2.14 2.51
CA ILE A 14 -9.19 2.55 1.18
C ILE A 14 -10.34 3.03 0.30
N ASP A 15 -11.49 2.34 0.32
CA ASP A 15 -12.65 2.70 -0.51
C ASP A 15 -13.35 3.98 -0.01
N SER A 16 -13.25 4.29 1.30
CA SER A 16 -13.75 5.56 1.89
C SER A 16 -12.83 6.77 1.64
N PHE A 17 -11.71 6.56 0.97
CA PHE A 17 -10.71 7.59 0.76
C PHE A 17 -11.19 8.62 -0.26
N GLU A 18 -11.17 9.90 0.14
CA GLU A 18 -11.80 11.02 -0.55
C GLU A 18 -11.35 11.21 -2.01
N ASP A 19 -12.15 11.96 -2.77
CA ASP A 19 -11.94 12.17 -4.22
C ASP A 19 -10.68 12.99 -4.57
N ALA A 20 -10.09 13.70 -3.62
CA ALA A 20 -8.90 14.55 -3.84
C ALA A 20 -7.79 14.30 -2.80
N PRO A 21 -7.18 13.10 -2.79
CA PRO A 21 -6.24 12.74 -1.75
C PRO A 21 -4.88 13.42 -1.87
N THR A 22 -4.28 13.71 -0.72
CA THR A 22 -2.96 14.31 -0.57
C THR A 22 -1.95 13.28 -0.03
N MET A 23 -0.68 13.66 0.03
CA MET A 23 0.33 12.85 0.71
C MET A 23 0.01 12.70 2.20
N ASP A 24 -0.50 13.75 2.84
CA ASP A 24 -0.93 13.68 4.25
C ASP A 24 -2.04 12.65 4.44
N SER A 25 -3.09 12.70 3.61
CA SER A 25 -4.20 11.76 3.73
C SER A 25 -3.75 10.33 3.41
N LEU A 26 -2.78 10.12 2.51
CA LEU A 26 -2.19 8.80 2.28
C LEU A 26 -1.50 8.26 3.54
N MET A 27 -0.71 9.11 4.22
CA MET A 27 -0.04 8.71 5.45
C MET A 27 -1.04 8.44 6.59
N GLU A 28 -2.08 9.25 6.72
CA GLU A 28 -3.17 9.03 7.68
C GLU A 28 -3.90 7.70 7.41
N LEU A 29 -4.18 7.39 6.14
CA LEU A 29 -4.78 6.12 5.73
C LEU A 29 -3.89 4.94 6.14
N LEU A 30 -2.59 5.00 5.83
CA LEU A 30 -1.64 3.95 6.17
C LEU A 30 -1.55 3.74 7.70
N GLU A 31 -1.54 4.83 8.47
CA GLU A 31 -1.55 4.73 9.93
C GLU A 31 -2.85 4.14 10.48
N ALA A 32 -4.00 4.57 9.94
CA ALA A 32 -5.31 4.06 10.34
C ALA A 32 -5.46 2.54 10.14
N ILE A 33 -4.88 2.00 9.07
CA ILE A 33 -4.92 0.56 8.77
C ILE A 33 -3.77 -0.23 9.41
N ARG A 34 -2.81 0.42 10.09
CA ARG A 34 -1.60 -0.23 10.63
C ARG A 34 -1.90 -1.44 11.53
N PRO A 35 -2.86 -1.41 12.47
CA PRO A 35 -3.15 -2.56 13.33
C PRO A 35 -3.64 -3.78 12.54
N GLU A 36 -4.55 -3.58 11.59
CA GLU A 36 -5.08 -4.60 10.69
C GLU A 36 -3.98 -5.12 9.77
N ALA A 37 -3.21 -4.23 9.15
CA ALA A 37 -2.10 -4.58 8.25
C ALA A 37 -1.03 -5.41 8.98
N ARG A 38 -0.72 -5.09 10.24
CA ARG A 38 0.18 -5.88 11.09
C ARG A 38 -0.33 -7.28 11.31
N THR A 39 -1.62 -7.43 11.59
CA THR A 39 -2.23 -8.76 11.77
C THR A 39 -2.18 -9.56 10.48
N ILE A 40 -2.49 -8.93 9.35
CA ILE A 40 -2.40 -9.55 8.02
C ILE A 40 -0.95 -9.98 7.74
N TYR A 41 0.03 -9.11 7.99
CA TYR A 41 1.46 -9.40 7.78
C TYR A 41 1.94 -10.63 8.54
N LEU A 42 1.60 -10.72 9.83
CA LEU A 42 2.00 -11.85 10.66
C LEU A 42 1.43 -13.16 10.12
N LEU A 43 0.13 -13.18 9.80
CA LEU A 43 -0.53 -14.35 9.25
C LEU A 43 0.04 -14.76 7.89
N THR A 44 0.26 -13.80 6.98
CA THR A 44 0.81 -14.10 5.66
C THR A 44 2.26 -14.57 5.73
N THR A 45 3.06 -13.99 6.63
CA THR A 45 4.46 -14.38 6.85
C THR A 45 4.54 -15.78 7.45
N GLU A 46 3.76 -16.07 8.50
CA GLU A 46 3.70 -17.40 9.12
C GLU A 46 3.29 -18.45 8.08
N TYR A 47 2.29 -18.13 7.26
CA TYR A 47 1.83 -19.05 6.23
C TYR A 47 2.84 -19.25 5.09
N SER A 48 3.51 -18.19 4.67
CA SER A 48 4.57 -18.27 3.66
C SER A 48 5.73 -19.12 4.16
N LEU A 49 6.14 -18.93 5.42
CA LEU A 49 7.16 -19.76 6.07
C LEU A 49 6.73 -21.22 6.20
N PHE A 50 5.46 -21.48 6.51
CA PHE A 50 4.92 -22.83 6.58
C PHE A 50 4.96 -23.53 5.21
N GLN A 51 4.53 -22.85 4.14
CA GLN A 51 4.58 -23.38 2.77
C GLN A 51 6.00 -23.63 2.28
N LEU A 52 6.95 -22.73 2.58
CA LEU A 52 8.37 -22.93 2.26
C LEU A 52 8.93 -24.20 2.91
N ARG A 53 8.39 -24.59 4.06
CA ARG A 53 8.78 -25.83 4.77
C ARG A 53 7.94 -27.04 4.35
N ASN A 54 6.78 -26.84 3.74
CA ASN A 54 5.83 -27.89 3.36
C ASN A 54 5.22 -27.58 1.98
N PRO A 55 5.96 -27.82 0.88
CA PRO A 55 5.60 -27.36 -0.47
C PRO A 55 4.25 -27.87 -0.99
N ASP A 56 3.82 -29.04 -0.53
CA ASP A 56 2.56 -29.67 -0.94
C ASP A 56 1.33 -29.15 -0.18
N SER A 57 1.51 -28.19 0.73
CA SER A 57 0.40 -27.62 1.48
C SER A 57 -0.48 -26.74 0.58
N PRO A 58 -1.82 -26.75 0.77
CA PRO A 58 -2.72 -25.90 -0.01
C PRO A 58 -2.38 -24.42 0.15
N THR A 59 -2.79 -23.55 -0.76
CA THR A 59 -2.70 -22.09 -0.56
C THR A 59 -3.90 -21.59 0.26
N ILE A 60 -3.69 -20.64 1.19
CA ILE A 60 -4.81 -20.00 1.90
C ILE A 60 -5.49 -18.97 1.00
N PRO A 61 -6.82 -19.03 0.82
CA PRO A 61 -7.59 -17.98 0.16
C PRO A 61 -7.74 -16.72 1.03
N GLY A 62 -7.66 -15.53 0.44
CA GLY A 62 -8.01 -14.27 1.13
C GLY A 62 -6.86 -13.55 1.85
N THR A 63 -5.61 -13.94 1.55
CA THR A 63 -4.38 -13.27 2.02
C THR A 63 -3.63 -12.58 0.87
N ALA A 64 -4.29 -12.36 -0.26
CA ALA A 64 -3.64 -11.88 -1.46
C ALA A 64 -3.18 -10.43 -1.25
N ARG A 65 -1.89 -10.26 -0.93
CA ARG A 65 -1.17 -8.99 -1.05
C ARG A 65 -1.53 -8.27 -2.37
N ALA A 66 -1.75 -9.02 -3.44
CA ALA A 66 -2.22 -8.51 -4.73
C ALA A 66 -3.54 -7.71 -4.62
N ASP A 67 -4.52 -8.14 -3.83
CA ASP A 67 -5.80 -7.42 -3.67
C ASP A 67 -5.61 -6.10 -2.92
N PHE A 68 -4.74 -6.10 -1.90
CA PHE A 68 -4.36 -4.89 -1.18
C PHE A 68 -3.62 -3.91 -2.11
N THR A 69 -2.62 -4.38 -2.84
CA THR A 69 -1.84 -3.58 -3.81
C THR A 69 -2.73 -3.01 -4.91
N ALA A 70 -3.68 -3.79 -5.44
CA ALA A 70 -4.60 -3.33 -6.48
C ALA A 70 -5.47 -2.16 -5.99
N ARG A 71 -5.98 -2.24 -4.76
CA ARG A 71 -6.77 -1.17 -4.14
C ARG A 71 -5.92 0.07 -3.84
N LEU A 72 -4.73 -0.13 -3.28
CA LEU A 72 -3.80 0.97 -3.01
C LEU A 72 -3.36 1.69 -4.30
N SER A 73 -3.30 0.98 -5.43
CA SER A 73 -2.97 1.58 -6.72
C SER A 73 -3.92 2.68 -7.16
N GLY A 74 -5.22 2.56 -6.87
CA GLY A 74 -6.17 3.63 -7.17
C GLY A 74 -5.86 4.90 -6.37
N THR A 75 -5.62 4.73 -5.07
CA THR A 75 -5.25 5.79 -4.15
C THR A 75 -3.95 6.49 -4.56
N VAL A 76 -2.90 5.74 -4.84
CA VAL A 76 -1.59 6.28 -5.28
C VAL A 76 -1.72 7.07 -6.58
N GLY A 77 -2.54 6.57 -7.53
CA GLY A 77 -2.82 7.28 -8.78
C GLY A 77 -3.49 8.64 -8.56
N LYS A 78 -4.48 8.71 -7.66
CA LYS A 78 -5.16 9.96 -7.30
C LYS A 78 -4.21 10.96 -6.63
N VAL A 79 -3.33 10.50 -5.72
CA VAL A 79 -2.32 11.36 -5.06
C VAL A 79 -1.36 11.95 -6.09
N LEU A 80 -0.85 11.14 -7.02
CA LEU A 80 0.02 11.60 -8.10
C LEU A 80 -0.65 12.68 -8.96
N ALA A 81 -1.90 12.44 -9.38
CA ALA A 81 -2.66 13.42 -10.16
C ALA A 81 -2.84 14.74 -9.37
N ARG A 82 -3.12 14.66 -8.07
CA ARG A 82 -3.26 15.85 -7.21
C ARG A 82 -1.96 16.64 -7.04
N MET A 83 -0.82 15.95 -7.09
CA MET A 83 0.51 16.56 -7.12
C MET A 83 0.88 17.15 -8.49
N GLY A 84 0.01 17.00 -9.51
CA GLY A 84 0.30 17.40 -10.89
C GLY A 84 1.44 16.58 -11.47
N ARG A 85 1.41 15.25 -11.25
CA ARG A 85 2.47 14.33 -11.65
C ARG A 85 1.90 13.11 -12.36
N ARG A 86 2.65 12.59 -13.32
CA ARG A 86 2.38 11.31 -14.01
C ARG A 86 3.44 10.28 -13.62
N PRO A 87 3.04 9.04 -13.28
CA PRO A 87 4.01 8.00 -12.99
C PRO A 87 4.81 7.63 -14.25
N THR A 88 6.10 7.35 -14.08
CA THR A 88 6.98 6.86 -15.16
C THR A 88 6.99 5.33 -15.27
N VAL A 89 6.38 4.67 -14.30
CA VAL A 89 6.16 3.22 -14.22
C VAL A 89 4.66 2.94 -14.09
N PRO A 90 4.19 1.69 -14.29
CA PRO A 90 2.80 1.36 -14.01
C PRO A 90 2.43 1.73 -12.57
N THR A 91 1.28 2.40 -12.36
CA THR A 91 0.82 2.82 -11.03
C THR A 91 0.74 1.66 -10.03
N ALA A 92 0.39 0.47 -10.52
CA ALA A 92 0.37 -0.75 -9.71
C ALA A 92 1.76 -1.13 -9.16
N SER A 93 2.83 -0.93 -9.93
CA SER A 93 4.21 -1.14 -9.46
C SER A 93 4.57 -0.13 -8.39
N LEU A 94 4.17 1.13 -8.56
CA LEU A 94 4.41 2.18 -7.57
C LEU A 94 3.66 1.88 -6.26
N ALA A 95 2.41 1.42 -6.36
CA ALA A 95 1.62 0.98 -5.22
C ALA A 95 2.20 -0.26 -4.54
N ASP A 96 2.80 -1.20 -5.27
CA ASP A 96 3.50 -2.33 -4.66
C ASP A 96 4.72 -1.88 -3.86
N ILE A 97 5.49 -0.90 -4.35
CA ILE A 97 6.62 -0.32 -3.60
C ILE A 97 6.13 0.39 -2.33
N VAL A 98 5.07 1.20 -2.43
CA VAL A 98 4.46 1.84 -1.24
C VAL A 98 3.97 0.79 -0.25
N SER A 99 3.34 -0.29 -0.72
CA SER A 99 2.93 -1.42 0.12
C SER A 99 4.14 -2.04 0.81
N LEU A 100 5.23 -2.31 0.09
CA LEU A 100 6.46 -2.87 0.65
C LEU A 100 7.05 -2.00 1.76
N LEU A 101 7.19 -0.69 1.51
CA LEU A 101 7.71 0.25 2.50
C LEU A 101 6.83 0.30 3.75
N PHE A 102 5.51 0.28 3.57
CA PHE A 102 4.58 0.24 4.69
C PHE A 102 4.71 -1.05 5.50
N MET A 103 4.80 -2.21 4.85
CA MET A 103 4.98 -3.50 5.53
C MET A 103 6.34 -3.59 6.24
N ASP A 104 7.39 -3.06 5.63
CA ASP A 104 8.71 -2.93 6.26
C ASP A 104 8.64 -2.06 7.52
N SER A 105 7.90 -0.94 7.46
CA SER A 105 7.68 -0.09 8.64
C SER A 105 6.99 -0.80 9.79
N ILE A 106 6.11 -1.77 9.49
CA ILE A 106 5.43 -2.59 10.49
C ILE A 106 6.41 -3.58 11.12
N ALA A 107 7.28 -4.19 10.31
CA ALA A 107 8.24 -5.19 10.75
C ALA A 107 9.34 -4.58 11.62
N GLU A 108 9.92 -3.46 11.16
CA GLU A 108 11.05 -2.77 11.78
C GLU A 108 10.62 -1.68 12.77
N ASN A 109 9.32 -1.51 12.97
CA ASN A 109 8.73 -0.46 13.81
C ASN A 109 9.29 0.95 13.47
N ILE A 110 9.39 1.22 12.17
CA ILE A 110 9.90 2.48 11.63
C ILE A 110 8.90 3.59 11.96
N ASP A 111 9.43 4.74 12.39
CA ASP A 111 8.65 5.95 12.63
C ASP A 111 7.92 6.44 11.36
N GLY A 112 6.73 7.02 11.55
CA GLY A 112 5.89 7.54 10.48
C GLY A 112 6.56 8.64 9.64
N SER A 113 7.45 9.46 10.22
CA SER A 113 8.16 10.50 9.47
C SER A 113 9.16 9.91 8.49
N ARG A 114 9.95 8.91 8.91
CA ARG A 114 10.86 8.19 8.01
C ARG A 114 10.11 7.42 6.92
N LEU A 115 8.98 6.80 7.24
CA LEU A 115 8.14 6.14 6.24
C LEU A 115 7.62 7.14 5.20
N ARG A 116 7.16 8.31 5.65
CA ARG A 116 6.71 9.39 4.77
C ARG A 116 7.79 9.81 3.79
N ASP A 117 9.00 10.10 4.29
CA ASP A 117 10.12 10.57 3.46
C ASP A 117 10.48 9.55 2.36
N LEU A 118 10.44 8.26 2.70
CA LEU A 118 10.70 7.17 1.75
C LEU A 118 9.60 7.06 0.69
N ILE A 119 8.32 7.09 1.10
CA ILE A 119 7.19 7.06 0.16
C ILE A 119 7.22 8.29 -0.75
N GLU A 120 7.50 9.48 -0.20
CA GLU A 120 7.60 10.71 -0.98
C GLU A 120 8.72 10.64 -2.01
N SER A 121 9.90 10.17 -1.59
CA SER A 121 11.05 9.98 -2.47
C SER A 121 10.76 9.01 -3.61
N VAL A 122 10.04 7.91 -3.33
CA VAL A 122 9.60 6.95 -4.36
C VAL A 122 8.59 7.57 -5.31
N ILE A 123 7.56 8.24 -4.78
CA ILE A 123 6.54 8.91 -5.58
C ILE A 123 7.20 9.93 -6.51
N VAL A 124 8.05 10.81 -5.98
CA VAL A 124 8.73 11.84 -6.76
C VAL A 124 9.73 11.23 -7.75
N GLY A 125 10.54 10.27 -7.34
CA GLY A 125 11.56 9.65 -8.18
C GLY A 125 11.01 8.81 -9.32
N LEU A 126 9.81 8.23 -9.16
CA LEU A 126 9.15 7.38 -10.16
C LEU A 126 7.96 8.08 -10.83
N SER A 127 7.98 9.42 -10.86
CA SER A 127 7.01 10.21 -11.60
C SER A 127 7.64 11.46 -12.17
N THR A 128 7.00 12.08 -13.14
CA THR A 128 7.38 13.38 -13.71
C THR A 128 6.26 14.38 -13.49
N PRO A 129 6.57 15.68 -13.30
CA PRO A 129 5.55 16.72 -13.34
C PRO A 129 4.74 16.65 -14.65
N ASP A 130 3.45 16.93 -14.58
CA ASP A 130 2.67 17.30 -15.74
C ASP A 130 3.35 18.49 -16.40
N ALA A 131 3.55 18.43 -17.72
CA ALA A 131 4.00 19.61 -18.46
C ALA A 131 3.01 20.74 -18.16
N ILE A 132 3.52 21.87 -17.67
CA ILE A 132 2.71 23.09 -17.58
C ILE A 132 2.31 23.38 -19.02
N ASP A 133 1.03 23.19 -19.34
CA ASP A 133 0.48 23.59 -20.62
C ASP A 133 0.50 25.11 -20.66
N ASN A 134 1.61 25.66 -21.14
CA ASN A 134 1.74 27.07 -21.50
C ASN A 134 1.02 27.26 -22.84
N SER A 135 -0.32 27.13 -22.82
CA SER A 135 -1.21 27.49 -23.92
C SER A 135 -1.96 28.78 -23.59
#